data_AF-A0A941A088-F1
#
_entry.id   AF-A0A941A088-F1
#
_cell.length_a   1.000
_cell.length_b   1.000
_cell.length_c   1.000
_cell.angle_alpha   90.00
_cell.angle_beta   90.00
_cell.angle_gamma   90.00
#
_symmetry.space_group_name_H-M   'P 1'
#
loop_
_entity.id
_entity.type
_entity.pdbx_description
1 polymer ?
#
loop_
_entity_poly.entity_id
_entity_poly.type
_entity_poly.pdbx_seq_one_letter_code
_entity_poly.pdbx_strand_id
1 'polypeptide(L)'
;MLVLLAVVFMLLEAPSLWLKLRTAFGLSEESEARLRRVLDALNRYMAIKTGTSLATALFVLAWLSFLGIDFAVLWAILAFLLNFIPYLGAVLMALPAVLMALVQTDLHTTLLVALGYLLANTLIGSVLEPRIMGRGLGIS
;
A
#
# COMPACT_ATOMS: atom_id res chain seq x y z
N MET A 1 13.34 37.57 30.53
CA MET A 1 14.54 38.07 29.83
C MET A 1 15.47 36.94 29.38
N LEU A 2 15.84 35.98 30.26
CA LEU A 2 16.69 34.83 29.90
C LEU A 2 16.12 33.94 28.78
N VAL A 3 14.80 33.67 28.79
CA VAL A 3 14.15 32.87 27.73
C VAL A 3 14.25 33.54 26.37
N LEU A 4 14.05 34.86 26.32
CA LEU A 4 14.15 35.66 25.10
C LEU A 4 15.57 35.65 24.53
N LEU A 5 16.56 35.78 25.42
CA LEU A 5 17.98 35.72 25.05
C LEU A 5 18.35 34.30 24.56
N ALA A 6 17.89 33.25 25.23
CA ALA A 6 18.11 31.87 24.81
C ALA A 6 17.49 31.57 23.44
N VAL A 7 16.28 32.06 23.16
CA VAL A 7 15.61 31.90 21.85
C VAL A 7 16.34 32.66 20.75
N VAL A 8 16.80 33.89 21.02
CA VAL A 8 17.59 34.67 20.06
C VAL A 8 18.93 33.99 19.77
N PHE A 9 19.64 33.51 20.79
CA PHE A 9 20.88 32.73 20.61
C PHE A 9 20.62 31.43 19.83
N MET A 10 19.55 30.69 20.14
CA MET A 10 19.16 29.51 19.37
C MET A 10 18.84 29.84 17.91
N LEU A 11 18.16 30.95 17.62
CA LEU A 11 17.84 31.37 16.26
C LEU A 11 19.08 31.84 15.49
N LEU A 12 20.01 32.53 16.14
CA LEU A 12 21.29 32.94 15.55
C LEU A 12 22.23 31.75 15.33
N GLU A 13 22.19 30.76 16.22
CA GLU A 13 23.02 29.57 16.12
C GLU A 13 22.37 28.47 15.27
N ALA A 14 21.05 28.50 15.03
CA ALA A 14 20.31 27.53 14.22
C ALA A 14 20.95 27.23 12.85
N PRO A 15 21.40 28.23 12.05
CA PRO A 15 22.09 27.96 10.78
C PRO A 15 23.40 27.17 10.97
N SER A 16 24.13 27.45 12.05
CA SER A 16 25.38 26.75 12.37
C SER A 16 25.14 25.39 13.05
N LEU A 17 24.03 25.25 13.76
CA LEU A 17 23.59 24.02 14.41
C LEU A 17 23.31 22.96 13.36
N TRP A 18 22.66 23.33 12.25
CA TRP A 18 22.46 22.46 11.09
C TRP A 18 23.78 21.98 10.47
N LEU A 19 24.79 22.85 10.43
CA LEU A 19 26.12 22.51 9.91
C LEU A 19 26.89 21.57 10.86
N LYS A 20 26.81 21.82 12.18
CA LYS A 20 27.41 21.01 13.25
C LYS A 20 26.70 19.65 13.40
N LEU A 21 25.39 19.61 13.22
CA LEU A 21 24.59 18.38 13.16
C LEU A 21 24.93 17.57 11.91
N ARG A 22 25.11 18.22 10.75
CA ARG A 22 25.57 17.57 9.52
C ARG A 22 26.92 16.88 9.71
N THR A 23 27.86 17.52 10.39
CA THR A 23 29.19 16.94 10.66
C THR A 23 29.18 15.90 11.79
N ALA A 24 28.44 16.12 12.88
CA ALA A 24 28.38 15.20 14.02
C ALA A 24 27.60 13.90 13.75
N PHE A 25 26.54 13.96 12.93
CA PHE A 25 25.78 12.79 12.49
C PHE A 25 26.28 12.19 11.17
N GLY A 26 27.33 12.75 10.56
CA GLY A 26 27.83 12.28 9.26
C GLY A 26 26.76 12.35 8.16
N LEU A 27 25.90 13.37 8.18
CA LEU A 27 24.97 13.67 7.10
C LEU A 27 25.77 14.29 5.94
N SER A 28 26.60 13.48 5.29
CA SER A 28 27.22 13.83 4.03
C SER A 28 26.14 14.01 2.95
N GLU A 29 26.48 14.67 1.84
CA GLU A 29 25.67 14.66 0.60
C GLU A 29 25.15 13.24 0.26
N GLU A 30 25.94 12.22 0.62
CA GLU A 30 25.64 10.80 0.44
C GLU A 30 24.44 10.33 1.29
N SER A 31 24.34 10.78 2.54
CA SER A 31 23.22 10.47 3.45
C SER A 31 21.92 11.12 2.98
N GLU A 32 21.97 12.36 2.48
CA GLU A 32 20.81 13.03 1.88
C GLU A 32 20.38 12.36 0.57
N ALA A 33 21.34 11.99 -0.29
CA ALA A 33 21.07 11.23 -1.51
C ALA A 33 20.49 9.84 -1.21
N ARG A 34 20.90 9.19 -0.12
CA ARG A 34 20.35 7.91 0.32
C ARG A 34 18.92 8.05 0.84
N LEU A 35 18.64 9.08 1.65
CA LEU A 35 17.29 9.36 2.12
C LEU A 35 16.33 9.66 0.97
N ARG A 36 16.73 10.49 0.00
CA ARG A 36 15.94 10.79 -1.20
C ARG A 36 15.62 9.52 -1.99
N ARG A 37 16.61 8.64 -2.21
CA ARG A 37 16.39 7.34 -2.88
C ARG A 37 15.38 6.45 -2.13
N VAL A 38 15.43 6.43 -0.80
CA VAL A 38 14.44 5.69 0.01
C VAL A 38 13.06 6.28 -0.14
N LEU A 39 12.92 7.61 -0.05
CA LEU A 39 11.63 8.30 -0.21
C LEU A 39 11.04 8.08 -1.61
N ASP A 40 11.87 8.15 -2.66
CA ASP A 40 11.43 7.88 -4.04
C ASP A 40 11.01 6.42 -4.23
N ALA A 41 11.74 5.48 -3.64
CA ALA A 41 11.36 4.06 -3.66
C ALA A 41 10.04 3.82 -2.92
N LEU A 42 9.84 4.45 -1.77
CA LEU A 42 8.60 4.37 -0.99
C LEU A 42 7.43 4.99 -1.77
N ASN A 43 7.60 6.18 -2.35
CA ASN A 43 6.57 6.82 -3.16
C ASN A 43 6.19 5.96 -4.36
N ARG A 44 7.18 5.39 -5.06
CA ARG A 44 6.92 4.49 -6.20
C ARG A 44 6.19 3.22 -5.75
N TYR A 45 6.62 2.60 -4.64
CA TYR A 45 5.95 1.45 -4.06
C TYR A 45 4.50 1.77 -3.70
N MET A 46 4.24 2.88 -3.00
CA MET A 46 2.91 3.31 -2.60
C MET A 46 2.00 3.57 -3.81
N ALA A 47 2.53 4.19 -4.88
CA ALA A 47 1.78 4.43 -6.11
C ALA A 47 1.38 3.10 -6.79
N ILE A 48 2.32 2.16 -6.92
CA ILE A 48 2.05 0.84 -7.48
C ILE A 48 1.05 0.07 -6.61
N LYS A 49 1.21 0.12 -5.28
CA LYS A 49 0.32 -0.56 -4.34
C LYS A 49 -1.09 0.00 -4.40
N THR A 50 -1.23 1.31 -4.46
CA THR A 50 -2.53 1.97 -4.60
C THR A 50 -3.21 1.58 -5.91
N GLY A 51 -2.47 1.62 -7.03
CA GLY A 51 -3.01 1.24 -8.34
C GLY A 51 -3.45 -0.22 -8.41
N THR A 52 -2.65 -1.14 -7.87
CA THR A 52 -2.97 -2.58 -7.84
C THR A 52 -4.11 -2.88 -6.87
N SER A 53 -4.15 -2.27 -5.68
CA SER A 53 -5.29 -2.37 -4.76
C SER A 53 -6.59 -1.86 -5.39
N LEU A 54 -6.53 -0.74 -6.13
CA LEU A 54 -7.69 -0.22 -6.84
C LEU A 54 -8.17 -1.18 -7.94
N ALA A 55 -7.25 -1.74 -8.72
CA ALA A 55 -7.58 -2.75 -9.73
C ALA A 55 -8.23 -3.99 -9.09
N THR A 56 -7.72 -4.47 -7.95
CA THR A 56 -8.31 -5.57 -7.19
C THR A 56 -9.73 -5.23 -6.74
N ALA A 57 -9.94 -4.04 -6.19
CA ALA A 57 -11.25 -3.60 -5.72
C ALA A 57 -12.28 -3.51 -6.86
N LEU A 58 -11.89 -2.93 -8.00
CA LEU A 58 -12.76 -2.85 -9.18
C LEU A 58 -13.08 -4.23 -9.74
N PHE A 59 -12.10 -5.14 -9.76
CA PHE A 59 -12.32 -6.53 -10.16
C PHE A 59 -13.31 -7.23 -9.22
N VAL A 60 -13.11 -7.14 -7.90
CA VAL A 60 -14.01 -7.73 -6.90
C VAL A 60 -15.42 -7.14 -7.01
N LEU A 61 -15.54 -5.82 -7.17
CA LEU A 61 -16.83 -5.16 -7.34
C LEU A 61 -17.57 -5.71 -8.56
N ALA A 62 -16.90 -5.78 -9.71
CA ALA A 62 -17.49 -6.29 -10.95
C ALA A 62 -17.88 -7.77 -10.82
N TRP A 63 -17.00 -8.57 -10.23
CA TRP A 63 -17.19 -10.01 -10.05
C TRP A 63 -18.37 -10.31 -9.13
N LEU A 64 -18.43 -9.70 -7.94
CA LEU A 64 -19.50 -9.92 -6.98
C LEU A 64 -20.85 -9.37 -7.48
N SER A 65 -20.83 -8.21 -8.14
CA SER A 65 -22.05 -7.65 -8.74
C SER A 65 -22.60 -8.53 -9.86
N PHE A 66 -21.71 -9.12 -10.67
CA PHE A 66 -22.09 -10.08 -11.71
C PHE A 66 -22.71 -11.35 -11.13
N LEU A 67 -22.19 -11.83 -9.99
CA LEU A 67 -22.71 -13.00 -9.28
C LEU A 67 -23.96 -12.69 -8.42
N GLY A 68 -24.41 -11.43 -8.37
CA GLY A 68 -25.59 -11.04 -7.59
C GLY A 68 -25.39 -11.12 -6.06
N ILE A 69 -24.14 -11.00 -5.59
CA ILE A 69 -23.81 -11.03 -4.17
C ILE A 69 -24.10 -9.67 -3.53
N ASP A 70 -24.83 -9.66 -2.42
CA ASP A 70 -25.14 -8.42 -1.71
C ASP A 70 -23.87 -7.72 -1.19
N PHE A 71 -23.99 -6.43 -0.94
CA PHE A 71 -22.89 -5.63 -0.38
C PHE A 71 -21.59 -5.68 -1.21
N ALA A 72 -21.68 -5.89 -2.53
CA ALA A 72 -20.52 -5.95 -3.42
C ALA A 72 -19.57 -4.75 -3.25
N VAL A 73 -20.13 -3.55 -3.06
CA VAL A 73 -19.37 -2.31 -2.79
C VAL A 73 -18.60 -2.37 -1.47
N LEU A 74 -19.22 -2.90 -0.40
CA LEU A 74 -18.55 -3.08 0.89
C LEU A 74 -17.35 -4.02 0.74
N TRP A 75 -17.54 -5.16 0.08
CA TRP A 75 -16.50 -6.15 -0.13
C TRP A 75 -15.38 -5.64 -1.03
N ALA A 76 -15.69 -4.82 -2.04
CA ALA A 76 -14.70 -4.15 -2.87
C ALA A 76 -13.87 -3.12 -2.10
N ILE A 77 -14.50 -2.34 -1.21
CA ILE A 77 -13.77 -1.40 -0.33
C ILE A 77 -12.87 -2.16 0.64
N LEU A 78 -13.35 -3.25 1.23
CA LEU A 78 -12.53 -4.10 2.11
C LEU A 78 -11.37 -4.73 1.32
N ALA A 79 -11.60 -5.19 0.09
CA ALA A 79 -10.55 -5.68 -0.79
C ALA A 79 -9.51 -4.58 -1.06
N PHE A 80 -9.93 -3.35 -1.36
CA PHE A 80 -9.02 -2.21 -1.54
C PHE A 80 -8.13 -1.99 -0.30
N LEU A 81 -8.74 -1.91 0.87
CA LEU A 81 -8.05 -1.58 2.13
C LEU A 81 -7.14 -2.71 2.59
N LEU A 82 -7.65 -3.94 2.59
CA LEU A 82 -6.91 -5.11 3.10
C LEU A 82 -5.79 -5.53 2.14
N ASN A 83 -5.89 -5.23 0.84
CA ASN A 83 -4.82 -5.53 -0.12
C ASN A 83 -3.50 -4.79 0.17
N PHE A 84 -3.50 -3.76 1.02
CA PHE A 84 -2.27 -3.12 1.51
C PHE A 84 -1.44 -4.03 2.43
N ILE A 85 -2.05 -5.01 3.10
CA ILE A 85 -1.36 -5.91 4.03
C ILE A 85 -0.93 -7.19 3.28
N PRO A 86 0.37 -7.43 3.06
CA PRO A 86 0.84 -8.63 2.36
C PRO A 86 0.44 -9.91 3.10
N TYR A 87 0.12 -10.97 2.35
CA TYR A 87 -0.31 -12.31 2.81
C TYR A 87 -1.64 -12.35 3.58
N LEU A 88 -1.83 -11.49 4.58
CA LEU A 88 -3.06 -11.41 5.37
C LEU A 88 -4.20 -10.80 4.55
N GLY A 89 -3.92 -9.84 3.67
CA GLY A 89 -4.93 -9.13 2.90
C GLY A 89 -5.82 -10.03 2.08
N ALA A 90 -5.24 -11.00 1.36
CA ALA A 90 -5.98 -11.89 0.47
C ALA A 90 -6.95 -12.82 1.20
N VAL A 91 -6.51 -13.38 2.33
CA VAL A 91 -7.35 -14.27 3.15
C VAL A 91 -8.42 -13.45 3.88
N LEU A 92 -8.02 -12.33 4.50
CA LEU A 92 -8.92 -11.50 5.29
C LEU A 92 -9.98 -10.80 4.44
N MET A 93 -9.70 -10.47 3.18
CA MET A 93 -10.72 -9.90 2.29
C MET A 93 -11.66 -10.95 1.69
N ALA A 94 -11.16 -12.15 1.41
CA ALA A 94 -11.96 -13.21 0.77
C ALA A 94 -12.87 -13.92 1.77
N LEU A 95 -12.37 -14.20 2.99
CA LEU A 95 -13.08 -15.03 3.95
C LEU A 95 -14.48 -14.50 4.29
N PRO A 96 -14.67 -13.21 4.65
CA PRO A 96 -16.00 -12.69 4.97
C PRO A 96 -16.95 -12.73 3.76
N ALA A 97 -16.47 -12.36 2.57
CA ALA A 97 -17.28 -12.35 1.35
C ALA A 97 -17.70 -13.76 0.91
N VAL A 98 -16.81 -14.75 1.04
CA VAL A 98 -17.10 -16.16 0.73
C VAL A 98 -18.08 -16.75 1.73
N LEU A 99 -17.90 -16.48 3.03
CA LEU A 99 -18.87 -16.91 4.06
C LEU A 99 -20.23 -16.27 3.84
N MET A 100 -20.26 -15.00 3.43
CA MET A 100 -21.49 -14.30 3.13
C MET A 100 -22.19 -14.94 1.90
N ALA A 101 -21.45 -15.21 0.82
CA ALA A 101 -21.97 -15.93 -0.35
C ALA A 101 -22.52 -17.32 0.01
N LEU A 102 -21.85 -18.05 0.91
CA LEU A 102 -22.28 -19.36 1.39
C LEU A 102 -23.65 -19.33 2.08
N VAL A 103 -23.97 -18.22 2.75
CA VAL A 103 -25.26 -18.03 3.44
C VAL A 103 -26.34 -17.52 2.49
N GLN A 104 -25.98 -16.72 1.49
CA GLN A 104 -26.94 -16.08 0.59
C GLN A 104 -27.27 -16.89 -0.66
N THR A 105 -26.36 -17.75 -1.09
CA THR A 105 -26.41 -18.38 -2.41
C THR A 105 -26.14 -19.88 -2.32
N ASP A 106 -26.16 -20.55 -3.47
CA ASP A 106 -25.81 -21.95 -3.60
C ASP A 106 -24.28 -22.18 -3.53
N LEU A 107 -23.90 -23.45 -3.34
CA LEU A 107 -22.49 -23.84 -3.24
C LEU A 107 -21.71 -23.52 -4.52
N HIS A 108 -22.32 -23.62 -5.69
CA HIS A 108 -21.64 -23.33 -6.95
C HIS A 108 -21.30 -21.84 -7.06
N THR A 109 -22.25 -20.94 -6.77
CA THR A 109 -22.02 -19.49 -6.73
C THR A 109 -20.96 -19.12 -5.69
N THR A 110 -20.99 -19.74 -4.51
CA THR A 110 -19.97 -19.54 -3.46
C THR A 110 -18.56 -19.94 -3.93
N LEU A 111 -18.44 -21.06 -4.65
CA LEU A 111 -17.16 -21.49 -5.23
C LEU A 111 -16.66 -20.50 -6.29
N LEU A 112 -17.56 -19.92 -7.10
CA LEU A 112 -17.21 -18.87 -8.06
C LEU A 112 -16.73 -17.58 -7.36
N VAL A 113 -17.31 -17.22 -6.22
CA VAL A 113 -16.81 -16.10 -5.39
C VAL A 113 -15.38 -16.39 -4.92
N ALA A 114 -15.15 -17.56 -4.32
CA ALA A 114 -13.81 -17.96 -3.86
C ALA A 114 -12.78 -17.97 -5.00
N LEU A 115 -13.18 -18.49 -6.17
CA LEU A 115 -12.35 -18.47 -7.37
C LEU A 115 -12.03 -17.05 -7.84
N GLY A 116 -12.99 -16.14 -7.80
CA GLY A 116 -12.78 -14.73 -8.12
C GLY A 116 -11.70 -14.10 -7.25
N TYR A 117 -11.78 -14.28 -5.94
CA TYR A 117 -10.75 -13.78 -5.01
C TYR A 117 -9.38 -14.42 -5.26
N LEU A 118 -9.33 -15.71 -5.56
CA LEU A 118 -8.08 -16.40 -5.91
C LEU A 118 -7.47 -15.83 -7.20
N LEU A 119 -8.28 -15.58 -8.22
CA LEU A 119 -7.86 -14.97 -9.48
C LEU A 119 -7.35 -13.55 -9.26
N ALA A 120 -8.06 -12.74 -8.47
CA ALA A 120 -7.62 -11.39 -8.14
C ALA A 120 -6.24 -11.40 -7.44
N ASN A 121 -6.07 -12.24 -6.42
CA ASN A 121 -4.80 -12.38 -5.70
C ASN A 121 -3.66 -12.87 -6.60
N THR A 122 -3.94 -13.82 -7.49
CA THR A 122 -2.92 -14.40 -8.37
C THR A 122 -2.54 -13.42 -9.49
N LEU A 123 -3.52 -12.92 -10.23
CA LEU A 123 -3.29 -12.06 -11.38
C LEU A 123 -2.77 -10.68 -10.99
N ILE A 124 -3.36 -10.07 -9.97
CA ILE A 124 -3.04 -8.70 -9.58
C ILE A 124 -1.93 -8.70 -8.53
N GLY A 125 -2.15 -9.37 -7.39
CA GLY A 125 -1.22 -9.36 -6.27
C GLY A 125 0.10 -10.11 -6.54
N SER A 126 0.03 -11.27 -7.20
CA SER A 126 1.21 -12.14 -7.36
C SER A 126 1.91 -11.98 -8.72
N VAL A 127 1.24 -11.48 -9.75
CA VAL A 127 1.80 -11.35 -11.11
C VAL A 127 1.95 -9.90 -11.54
N LEU A 128 0.88 -9.10 -11.47
CA LEU A 128 0.91 -7.71 -11.94
C LEU A 128 1.77 -6.83 -11.03
N GLU A 129 1.57 -6.90 -9.71
CA GLU A 129 2.29 -6.08 -8.72
C GLU A 129 3.82 -6.29 -8.84
N PRO A 130 4.38 -7.53 -8.85
CA PRO A 130 5.82 -7.72 -9.02
C PRO A 130 6.34 -7.32 -10.40
N ARG A 131 5.56 -7.49 -11.47
CA ARG A 131 5.98 -7.07 -12.82
C ARG A 131 6.10 -5.56 -12.95
N ILE A 132 5.15 -4.80 -12.38
CA ILE A 132 5.20 -3.34 -12.39
C ILE A 132 6.37 -2.86 -11.52
N MET A 133 6.57 -3.48 -10.35
CA MET A 133 7.71 -3.16 -9.48
C MET A 133 9.06 -3.48 -10.12
N GLY A 134 9.18 -4.65 -10.75
CA GLY A 134 10.41 -5.15 -11.39
C GLY A 134 10.81 -4.34 -12.62
N ARG A 135 9.86 -3.90 -13.45
CA ARG A 135 10.13 -3.00 -14.59
C ARG A 135 10.60 -1.61 -14.16
N GLY A 136 10.20 -1.15 -12.97
CA GLY A 136 10.63 0.14 -12.40
C GLY A 136 11.96 0.10 -11.64
N LEU A 137 12.60 -1.08 -11.49
CA LEU A 137 13.83 -1.27 -10.72
C LEU A 137 15.09 -1.54 -11.56
N GLY A 138 14.97 -1.66 -12.89
CA GLY A 138 16.12 -1.65 -13.81
C GLY A 138 17.32 -2.45 -13.30
N ILE A 139 17.14 -3.74 -13.05
CA ILE A 139 18.28 -4.66 -12.96
C ILE A 139 18.49 -5.23 -14.36
N SER A 140 19.27 -4.47 -15.12
CA SER A 140 20.10 -4.91 -16.25
C SER A 140 21.43 -4.20 -16.10
#